data_AF-A0A6N6S5V5-F1
#
_entry.id   AF-A0A6N6S5V5-F1
#
_cell.length_a   1.000
_cell.length_b   1.000
_cell.length_c   1.000
_cell.angle_alpha   90.00
_cell.angle_beta   90.00
_cell.angle_gamma   90.00
#
_symmetry.space_group_name_H-M   'P 1'
#
loop_
_entity.id
_entity.type
_entity.pdbx_description
1 polymer ?
#
loop_
_entity_poly.entity_id
_entity_poly.type
_entity_poly.pdbx_seq_one_letter_code
_entity_poly.pdbx_strand_id
1 'polypeptide(L)' 'MARLERALISVSDKIGIVEFSRELQHLGVEIISTGGTSKLLKG' A
#
# COMPACT_ATOMS: atom_id res chain seq x y z
N MET A 1 11.53 7.77 -18.53
CA MET A 1 11.19 6.67 -17.60
C MET A 1 9.93 7.04 -16.84
N ALA A 2 9.04 6.09 -16.59
CA ALA A 2 7.83 6.35 -15.81
C ALA A 2 8.16 6.34 -14.31
N ARG A 3 7.64 7.33 -13.57
CA ARG A 3 7.75 7.39 -12.11
C ARG A 3 6.49 6.75 -11.51
N LEU A 4 6.66 5.90 -10.52
CA LEU A 4 5.55 5.38 -9.72
C LEU A 4 5.13 6.49 -8.74
N GLU A 5 3.90 6.99 -8.90
CA GLU A 5 3.34 8.04 -8.06
C GLU A 5 2.30 7.50 -7.08
N ARG A 6 1.53 6.49 -7.50
CA ARG A 6 0.39 5.94 -6.74
C ARG A 6 0.28 4.42 -6.92
N ALA A 7 -0.17 3.73 -5.88
CA ALA A 7 -0.46 2.30 -5.88
C ALA A 7 -1.84 1.99 -5.27
N LEU A 8 -2.65 1.20 -5.97
CA LEU A 8 -3.90 0.64 -5.44
C LEU A 8 -3.62 -0.74 -4.82
N ILE A 9 -3.91 -0.90 -3.53
CA ILE A 9 -3.69 -2.16 -2.82
C ILE A 9 -5.02 -2.72 -2.31
N SER A 10 -5.40 -3.90 -2.83
CA SER A 10 -6.60 -4.63 -2.45
C SER A 10 -6.32 -6.13 -2.47
N VAL A 11 -6.08 -6.71 -1.29
CA VAL A 11 -5.64 -8.10 -1.15
C VAL A 11 -6.49 -8.85 -0.12
N SER A 12 -6.76 -10.13 -0.38
CA SER A 12 -7.45 -11.01 0.57
C SER A 12 -6.48 -11.50 1.65
N ASP A 13 -5.35 -12.06 1.24
CA ASP A 13 -4.22 -12.37 2.12
C ASP A 13 -3.40 -11.11 2.39
N LYS A 14 -3.07 -10.88 3.67
CA LYS A 14 -2.43 -9.65 4.15
C LYS A 14 -1.04 -9.90 4.71
N ILE A 15 -0.52 -11.12 4.57
CA ILE A 15 0.85 -11.43 4.97
C ILE A 15 1.82 -10.48 4.24
N GLY A 16 2.65 -9.76 5.00
CA GLY A 16 3.71 -8.87 4.49
C GLY A 16 3.24 -7.55 3.87
N ILE A 17 1.92 -7.23 3.88
CA ILE A 17 1.43 -6.04 3.17
C ILE A 17 1.78 -4.73 3.88
N VAL A 18 2.01 -4.77 5.21
CA VAL A 18 2.37 -3.59 5.99
C VAL A 18 3.78 -3.14 5.64
N GLU A 19 4.74 -4.07 5.64
CA GLU A 19 6.14 -3.82 5.28
C GLU A 19 6.24 -3.36 3.83
N PHE A 20 5.56 -4.05 2.91
CA PHE A 20 5.51 -3.67 1.50
C PHE A 20 4.96 -2.25 1.30
N SER A 21 3.86 -1.92 1.97
CA SER A 21 3.23 -0.60 1.88
C SER A 21 4.13 0.50 2.44
N ARG A 22 4.85 0.22 3.54
CA ARG A 22 5.79 1.14 4.14
C ARG A 22 6.94 1.49 3.19
N GLU A 23 7.50 0.49 2.51
CA GLU A 23 8.57 0.72 1.54
C GLU A 23 8.10 1.53 0.32
N LEU A 24 6.87 1.28 -0.16
CA LEU A 24 6.28 2.11 -1.21
C LEU A 24 6.13 3.58 -0.76
N GLN A 25 5.66 3.80 0.47
CA GLN A 25 5.56 5.15 1.03
C GLN A 25 6.92 5.82 1.20
N HIS A 26 7.97 5.08 1.61
CA HIS A 26 9.35 5.59 1.67
C HIS A 26 9.87 6.04 0.30
N LEU A 27 9.43 5.38 -0.78
CA LEU A 27 9.73 5.77 -2.16
C LEU A 27 8.86 6.93 -2.67
N GLY A 28 7.97 7.48 -1.83
CA GLY A 28 7.09 8.59 -2.18
C GLY A 28 5.86 8.19 -2.99
N VAL A 29 5.47 6.91 -2.94
CA VAL A 29 4.26 6.40 -3.59
C VAL A 29 3.07 6.57 -2.66
N GLU A 30 2.02 7.23 -3.14
CA GLU A 30 0.75 7.33 -2.43
C GLU A 30 -0.02 5.99 -2.53
N ILE A 31 -0.51 5.49 -1.40
CA ILE A 31 -1.27 4.25 -1.34
C ILE A 31 -2.77 4.53 -1.24
N ILE A 32 -3.52 3.93 -2.15
CA ILE A 32 -4.99 3.94 -2.17
C ILE A 32 -5.45 2.53 -1.78
N SER A 33 -6.33 2.43 -0.79
CA SER A 33 -6.89 1.16 -0.35
C SER A 33 -8.26 1.33 0.31
N THR A 34 -9.11 0.31 0.22
CA THR A 34 -10.44 0.27 0.83
C THR A 34 -10.62 -0.99 1.70
N GLY A 35 -11.75 -1.08 2.42
CA GLY A 35 -12.13 -2.28 3.17
C GLY A 35 -11.11 -2.71 4.23
N GLY A 36 -10.91 -4.03 4.35
CA GLY A 36 -10.01 -4.62 5.35
C GLY A 36 -8.54 -4.27 5.15
N THR A 37 -8.09 -4.06 3.92
CA THR A 37 -6.72 -3.65 3.61
C THR A 37 -6.47 -2.22 4.09
N SER A 38 -7.40 -1.29 3.81
CA SER A 38 -7.33 0.10 4.29
C SER A 38 -7.27 0.18 5.82
N LYS A 39 -8.07 -0.66 6.51
CA LYS A 39 -8.05 -0.72 7.97
C LYS A 39 -6.70 -1.19 8.52
N LEU A 40 -6.06 -2.15 7.86
CA LEU A 40 -4.75 -2.65 8.26
C LEU A 40 -3.64 -1.62 8.03
N LEU A 41 -3.70 -0.85 6.92
CA LEU A 41 -2.64 0.10 6.55
C LEU A 41 -2.76 1.48 7.22
N LYS A 42 -3.87 1.79 7.90
CA LYS A 42 -4.09 3.05 8.65
C LYS A 42 -3.69 2.97 10.13
N GLY A 43 -3.36 1.76 10.61
CA GLY A 43 -2.96 1.50 12.00
C GLY A 43 -1.49 1.79 12.26
#